data_AF-A0A943S4W7-F1
#
_entry.id   AF-A0A943S4W7-F1
#
_cell.length_a   1.000
_cell.length_b   1.000
_cell.length_c   1.000
_cell.angle_alpha   90.00
_cell.angle_beta   90.00
_cell.angle_gamma   90.00
#
_symmetry.space_group_name_H-M   'P 1'
#
loop_
_entity.id
_entity.type
_entity.pdbx_description
1 polymer ?
#
loop_
_entity_poly.entity_id
_entity_poly.type
_entity_poly.pdbx_seq_one_letter_code
_entity_poly.pdbx_strand_id
1 'polypeptide(L)'
;MVIGQCVTLAAILLIMFRLPMAATYAGLFMIGLGNGPLFPSMTHLISKVFGKSVSQSMIGTLMGFSSISIFLTTFIFGQLAGRFGSWLFPYAALAMYAVMISTAFFIRRPADK
;
A
#
# COMPACT_ATOMS: atom_id res chain seq x y z
N MET A 1 6.65 -4.06 -9.97
CA MET A 1 5.28 -4.13 -9.41
C MET A 1 4.88 -5.53 -8.94
N VAL A 2 4.96 -6.58 -9.78
CA VAL A 2 4.55 -7.95 -9.38
C VAL A 2 5.34 -8.48 -8.19
N ILE A 3 6.66 -8.26 -8.18
CA ILE A 3 7.55 -8.72 -7.11
C ILE A 3 7.14 -8.09 -5.75
N GLY A 4 6.91 -6.78 -5.70
CA GLY A 4 6.45 -6.10 -4.49
C GLY A 4 5.06 -6.55 -4.02
N GLN A 5 4.16 -6.87 -4.95
CA GLN A 5 2.84 -7.45 -4.66
C GLN A 5 2.94 -8.84 -4.04
N CYS A 6 3.81 -9.70 -4.57
CA CYS A 6 4.05 -11.04 -4.01
C CYS A 6 4.69 -10.97 -2.61
N VAL A 7 5.67 -10.07 -2.42
CA VAL A 7 6.31 -9.87 -1.11
C VAL A 7 5.31 -9.36 -0.08
N THR A 8 4.42 -8.43 -0.47
CA THR A 8 3.37 -7.90 0.42
C THR A 8 2.34 -8.98 0.78
N LEU A 9 1.95 -9.84 -0.17
CA LEU A 9 1.05 -10.97 0.11
C LEU A 9 1.66 -11.98 1.07
N ALA A 10 2.91 -12.37 0.82
CA ALA A 10 3.64 -13.30 1.68
C ALA A 10 3.75 -12.76 3.12
N ALA A 11 3.99 -11.46 3.27
CA ALA A 11 4.03 -10.81 4.57
C ALA A 11 2.67 -10.77 5.28
N ILE A 12 1.57 -10.51 4.57
CA ILE A 12 0.21 -10.55 5.14
C ILE A 12 -0.15 -11.96 5.60
N LEU A 13 0.20 -12.98 4.81
CA LEU A 13 -0.01 -14.38 5.16
C LEU A 13 0.79 -14.79 6.42
N LEU A 14 2.04 -14.33 6.53
CA LEU A 14 2.89 -14.51 7.71
C LEU A 14 2.27 -13.89 8.98
N ILE A 15 1.70 -12.69 8.86
CA ILE A 15 1.05 -11.98 9.98
C ILE A 15 -0.28 -12.66 10.35
N MET A 16 -1.04 -13.17 9.39
CA MET A 16 -2.30 -13.90 9.65
C MET A 16 -2.10 -15.20 10.42
N PHE A 17 -0.98 -15.89 10.24
CA PHE A 17 -0.74 -17.20 10.82
C PHE A 17 -0.38 -17.15 12.33
N ARG A 18 -0.49 -15.98 12.97
CA ARG A 18 -0.28 -15.73 14.41
C ARG A 18 1.04 -16.33 14.94
N LEU A 19 2.13 -16.07 14.22
CA LEU A 19 3.47 -16.47 14.63
C LEU A 19 4.00 -15.59 15.80
N PRO A 20 5.07 -16.02 16.50
CA PRO A 20 5.73 -15.22 17.55
C PRO A 20 6.07 -13.80 17.10
N MET A 21 6.17 -12.85 18.03
CA MET A 21 6.35 -11.40 17.74
C MET A 21 7.42 -11.11 16.68
N ALA A 22 8.52 -11.88 16.66
CA ALA A 22 9.59 -11.81 15.66
C ALA A 22 9.08 -11.90 14.20
N ALA A 23 8.09 -12.76 13.94
CA ALA A 23 7.50 -12.91 12.61
C ALA A 23 6.63 -11.72 12.21
N THR A 24 5.97 -11.05 13.16
CA THR A 24 5.22 -9.81 12.90
C THR A 24 6.18 -8.68 12.51
N TYR A 25 7.32 -8.55 13.20
CA TYR A 25 8.35 -7.58 12.83
C TYR A 25 8.95 -7.87 11.44
N ALA A 26 9.24 -9.14 11.15
CA ALA A 26 9.72 -9.55 9.83
C ALA A 26 8.68 -9.30 8.73
N GLY A 27 7.40 -9.57 9.00
CA GLY A 27 6.29 -9.28 8.08
C GLY A 27 6.13 -7.78 7.80
N LEU A 28 6.16 -6.94 8.84
CA LEU A 28 6.13 -5.48 8.68
C LEU A 28 7.33 -4.96 7.88
N PHE A 29 8.52 -5.51 8.12
CA PHE A 29 9.73 -5.18 7.36
C PHE A 29 9.61 -5.57 5.88
N MET A 30 9.07 -6.76 5.58
CA MET A 30 8.82 -7.19 4.20
C MET A 30 7.75 -6.33 3.51
N ILE A 31 6.69 -5.90 4.21
CA ILE A 31 5.73 -4.92 3.68
C ILE A 31 6.46 -3.62 3.33
N GLY A 32 7.29 -3.09 4.24
CA GLY A 32 8.08 -1.88 4.00
C GLY A 32 9.01 -2.01 2.79
N LEU A 33 9.75 -3.11 2.68
CA LEU A 33 10.65 -3.37 1.55
C LEU A 33 9.91 -3.53 0.21
N GLY A 34 8.79 -4.26 0.21
CA GLY A 34 7.99 -4.46 -1.00
C GLY A 34 7.37 -3.16 -1.53
N ASN A 35 7.06 -2.22 -0.63
CA ASN A 35 6.45 -0.93 -0.96
C ASN A 35 7.46 0.22 -1.12
N GLY A 36 8.68 0.10 -0.59
CA GLY A 36 9.75 1.11 -0.70
C GLY A 36 10.01 1.67 -2.10
N PRO A 37 10.08 0.84 -3.18
CA PRO A 37 10.34 1.35 -4.52
C PRO A 37 9.12 1.98 -5.20
N LEU A 38 7.91 1.97 -4.60
CA LEU A 38 6.70 2.50 -5.24
C LEU A 38 6.77 4.01 -5.46
N PHE A 39 7.15 4.77 -4.43
CA PHE A 39 7.20 6.23 -4.49
C PHE A 39 8.15 6.76 -5.57
N PRO A 40 9.43 6.34 -5.64
CA PRO A 40 10.33 6.77 -6.70
C PRO A 40 9.88 6.30 -8.08
N SER A 41 9.31 5.09 -8.20
CA SER A 41 8.76 4.60 -9.46
C SER A 41 7.60 5.47 -9.97
N MET A 42 6.70 5.89 -9.08
CA MET A 42 5.56 6.74 -9.42
C MET A 42 6.00 8.15 -9.81
N THR A 43 6.89 8.77 -9.02
CA THR A 43 7.47 10.08 -9.35
C THR A 43 8.18 10.07 -10.70
N HIS A 44 8.90 8.98 -11.02
CA HIS A 44 9.53 8.79 -12.32
C HIS A 44 8.51 8.64 -13.46
N LEU A 45 7.43 7.87 -13.26
CA LEU A 45 6.36 7.73 -14.25
C LEU A 45 5.61 9.05 -14.51
N ILE A 46 5.26 9.79 -13.45
CA ILE A 46 4.58 11.09 -13.57
C ILE A 46 5.45 12.05 -14.39
N SER A 47 6.75 12.09 -14.09
CA SER A 47 7.73 12.88 -14.85
C SER A 47 7.79 12.51 -16.33
N LYS A 48 7.61 11.22 -16.66
CA LYS A 48 7.62 10.71 -18.04
C LYS A 48 6.31 11.00 -18.80
N VAL A 49 5.16 10.97 -18.12
CA VAL A 49 3.83 11.15 -18.74
C VAL A 49 3.45 12.62 -18.89
N PHE A 50 3.74 13.46 -17.89
CA PHE A 50 3.27 14.86 -17.84
C PHE A 50 4.36 15.90 -18.14
N GLY A 51 5.63 15.47 -18.25
CA GLY A 51 6.77 16.36 -18.48
C GLY A 51 7.18 17.17 -17.24
N LYS A 52 8.43 17.62 -17.19
CA LYS A 52 9.04 18.24 -15.99
C LYS A 52 8.31 19.49 -15.48
N SER A 53 7.63 20.25 -16.35
CA SER A 53 6.98 21.51 -15.99
C SER A 53 5.69 21.33 -15.17
N VAL A 54 4.89 20.29 -15.45
CA VAL A 54 3.61 20.04 -14.78
C VAL A 54 3.73 18.96 -13.69
N SER A 55 4.74 18.09 -13.79
CA SER A 55 4.92 16.96 -12.88
C SER A 55 5.08 17.36 -11.42
N GLN A 56 5.79 18.45 -11.13
CA GLN A 56 5.98 18.91 -9.74
C GLN A 56 4.66 19.28 -9.06
N SER A 57 3.78 20.03 -9.75
CA SER A 57 2.46 20.38 -9.22
C SER A 57 1.60 19.13 -8.99
N MET A 58 1.62 18.16 -9.91
CA MET A 58 0.88 16.91 -9.76
C MET A 58 1.39 16.03 -8.62
N ILE A 59 2.71 15.92 -8.45
CA ILE A 59 3.32 15.21 -7.32
C ILE A 59 2.88 15.86 -6.00
N GLY A 60 2.86 17.19 -5.92
CA GLY A 60 2.38 17.93 -4.75
C GLY A 60 0.91 17.63 -4.42
N THR A 61 0.03 17.63 -5.41
CA THR A 61 -1.40 17.29 -5.21
C THR A 61 -1.56 15.83 -4.76
N LEU A 62 -0.83 14.89 -5.36
CA LEU A 62 -0.87 13.48 -4.99
C LEU A 62 -0.32 13.23 -3.57
N MET A 63 0.74 13.92 -3.18
CA MET A 63 1.27 13.91 -1.81
C MET A 63 0.22 14.41 -0.81
N GLY A 64 -0.47 15.51 -1.11
CA GLY A 64 -1.54 16.05 -0.26
C GLY A 64 -2.69 15.06 -0.09
N PHE A 65 -3.17 14.48 -1.18
CA PHE A 65 -4.24 13.48 -1.15
C PHE A 65 -3.82 12.20 -0.42
N SER A 66 -2.56 11.76 -0.59
CA SER A 66 -2.00 10.60 0.11
C SER A 66 -1.98 10.82 1.62
N SER A 67 -1.56 12.00 2.08
CA SER A 67 -1.56 12.34 3.51
C SER A 67 -2.97 12.33 4.10
N ILE A 68 -3.97 12.85 3.37
CA ILE A 68 -5.38 12.79 3.79
C ILE A 68 -5.86 11.33 3.88
N SER A 69 -5.50 10.50 2.90
CA SER A 69 -5.85 9.07 2.89
C SER A 69 -5.20 8.31 4.05
N ILE A 70 -3.94 8.58 4.38
CA ILE A 70 -3.23 7.97 5.51
C ILE A 70 -3.91 8.36 6.83
N PHE A 71 -4.26 9.64 6.99
CA PHE A 71 -4.99 10.11 8.16
C PHE A 71 -6.34 9.42 8.29
N LEU A 72 -7.12 9.37 7.21
CA LEU A 72 -8.43 8.74 7.19
C LEU A 72 -8.35 7.24 7.52
N THR A 73 -7.38 6.54 6.95
CA THR A 73 -7.13 5.12 7.22
C THR A 73 -6.78 4.88 8.68
N THR A 74 -5.87 5.67 9.23
CA THR A 74 -5.45 5.55 10.64
C THR A 74 -6.59 5.90 11.59
N PHE A 75 -7.42 6.89 11.25
CA PHE A 75 -8.60 7.27 12.03
C PHE A 75 -9.65 6.16 12.06
N ILE A 76 -10.01 5.62 10.90
CA ILE A 76 -10.97 4.50 10.80
C ILE A 76 -10.43 3.29 11.55
N PHE A 77 -9.17 2.92 11.31
CA PHE A 77 -8.54 1.78 11.97
C PHE A 77 -8.44 1.98 13.48
N GLY A 78 -8.08 3.17 13.96
CA GLY A 78 -7.99 3.49 15.39
C GLY A 78 -9.33 3.34 16.10
N GLN A 79 -10.42 3.83 15.49
CA GLN A 79 -11.77 3.68 16.03
C GLN A 79 -12.22 2.22 16.06
N LEU A 80 -11.90 1.45 15.01
CA LEU A 80 -12.24 0.03 14.91
C LEU A 80 -11.42 -0.82 15.90
N ALA A 81 -10.12 -0.54 16.02
CA ALA A 81 -9.22 -1.23 16.96
C ALA A 81 -9.59 -0.94 18.42
N GLY A 82 -10.07 0.26 18.74
CA GLY A 82 -10.57 0.59 20.07
C GLY A 82 -11.84 -0.19 20.47
N ARG A 83 -12.66 -0.63 19.51
CA ARG A 83 -13.89 -1.38 19.76
C ARG A 83 -13.72 -2.91 19.68
N PHE A 84 -12.89 -3.40 18.76
CA PHE A 84 -12.76 -4.83 18.44
C PHE A 84 -11.40 -5.44 18.85
N GLY A 85 -10.45 -4.61 19.29
CA GLY A 85 -9.11 -5.05 19.68
C GLY A 85 -8.15 -5.25 18.50
N SER A 86 -6.87 -5.48 18.83
CA SER A 86 -5.74 -5.50 17.88
C SER A 86 -5.78 -6.63 16.84
N TRP A 87 -6.63 -7.64 17.02
CA TRP A 87 -6.79 -8.74 16.08
C TRP A 87 -7.43 -8.30 14.76
N LEU A 88 -8.00 -7.09 14.69
CA LEU A 88 -8.50 -6.54 13.42
C LEU A 88 -7.38 -6.15 12.44
N PHE A 89 -6.15 -5.98 12.92
CA PHE A 89 -5.00 -5.56 12.12
C PHE A 89 -4.76 -6.40 10.85
N PRO A 90 -4.61 -7.74 10.92
CA PRO A 90 -4.43 -8.57 9.71
C PRO A 90 -5.59 -8.45 8.72
N TYR A 91 -6.83 -8.33 9.19
CA TYR A 91 -8.00 -8.19 8.32
C TYR A 91 -8.03 -6.83 7.62
N ALA A 92 -7.67 -5.75 8.32
CA ALA A 92 -7.55 -4.42 7.73
C ALA A 92 -6.43 -4.37 6.68
N ALA A 93 -5.27 -5.00 6.96
CA ALA A 93 -4.17 -5.12 6.01
C ALA A 93 -4.57 -5.91 4.76
N LEU A 94 -5.34 -7.00 4.91
CA LEU A 94 -5.87 -7.79 3.80
C LEU A 94 -6.84 -6.97 2.94
N ALA A 95 -7.74 -6.20 3.55
CA ALA A 95 -8.66 -5.32 2.84
C ALA A 95 -7.92 -4.27 1.99
N MET A 96 -6.89 -3.63 2.56
CA MET A 96 -6.05 -2.67 1.84
C MET A 96 -5.28 -3.34 0.69
N TYR A 97 -4.79 -4.56 0.89
CA TYR A 97 -4.14 -5.33 -0.17
C TYR A 97 -5.10 -5.72 -1.30
N ALA A 98 -6.35 -6.06 -0.98
CA ALA A 98 -7.38 -6.36 -1.97
C ALA A 98 -7.71 -5.13 -2.85
N VAL A 99 -7.76 -3.93 -2.25
CA VAL A 99 -7.89 -2.66 -2.99
C VAL A 99 -6.69 -2.48 -3.92
N MET A 100 -5.46 -2.68 -3.43
CA MET A 100 -4.24 -2.55 -4.22
C MET A 100 -4.20 -3.51 -5.42
N ILE A 101 -4.59 -4.78 -5.24
CA ILE A 101 -4.69 -5.76 -6.33
C ILE A 101 -5.77 -5.36 -7.33
N SER A 102 -6.95 -4.93 -6.85
CA SER A 102 -8.07 -4.55 -7.72
C SER A 102 -7.68 -3.39 -8.64
N THR A 103 -7.01 -2.38 -8.08
CA THR A 103 -6.47 -1.25 -8.85
C THR A 103 -5.38 -1.70 -9.82
N ALA A 104 -4.46 -2.56 -9.39
CA ALA A 104 -3.40 -3.07 -10.26
C ALA A 104 -3.94 -3.92 -11.41
N PHE A 105 -4.98 -4.71 -11.16
CA PHE A 105 -5.67 -5.50 -12.18
C PHE A 105 -6.41 -4.60 -13.17
N PHE A 106 -7.10 -3.56 -12.67
CA PHE A 106 -7.77 -2.58 -13.53
C PHE A 106 -6.79 -1.82 -14.43
N ILE A 107 -5.62 -1.43 -13.91
CA ILE A 107 -4.56 -0.74 -14.67
C ILE A 107 -3.89 -1.65 -15.71
N ARG A 108 -3.90 -2.98 -15.52
CA ARG A 108 -3.36 -3.94 -16.50
C ARG A 108 -4.32 -4.26 -17.64
N ARG A 109 -5.63 -4.16 -17.41
CA ARG A 109 -6.65 -4.40 -18.46
C ARG A 109 -6.59 -3.48 -19.69
N PRO A 110 -6.17 -2.21 -19.64
CA PRO A 110 -6.09 -1.35 -20.84
C PRO A 110 -4.84 -1.55 -21.71
N ALA A 111 -3.91 -2.45 -21.36
CA ALA A 111 -2.72 -2.73 -22.19
C ALA A 111 -2.89 -3.89 -23.19
N ASP A 112 -4.10 -4.45 -23.31
CA ASP A 112 -4.43 -5.61 -24.14
C ASP A 112 -5.51 -5.29 -25.18
N LYS A 113 -5.52 -4.05 -25.69
CA LYS A 113 -6.32 -3.62 -26.85
C LYS A 113 -5.50 -2.71 -27.76
#